data_AF-A0A7J6SNB1-F1
#
_entry.id   AF-A0A7J6SNB1-F1
#
_cell.length_a   1.000
_cell.length_b   1.000
_cell.length_c   1.000
_cell.angle_alpha   90.00
_cell.angle_beta   90.00
_cell.angle_gamma   90.00
#
_symmetry.space_group_name_H-M   'P 1'
#
loop_
_entity.id
_entity.type
_entity.pdbx_description
1 polymer ?
#
loop_
_entity_poly.entity_id
_entity_poly.type
_entity_poly.pdbx_seq_one_letter_code
_entity_poly.pdbx_strand_id
1 'polypeptide(L)'
;MIPSVSGRKSFSGRNSFSARKSSSGRKSFSGRKSFSGRKSINKVEREEFSREVIGTAGEASDSVIGDDDDIDFASFLIIIARLKRNAEQGEKRSRRPSLMEELEGSQAAIDAVDRDCCRELIRVQRRFDSQKRPLYEARALLLRRIPNFWLQVFTGHPLVLVTEVEFRAFQYLADFTIDDNIDDLGSYSVSLAFSSGNPMFPERELLKKVKFNKLEQPYDDVDDDASESLGVTIEARTVSWTKEALSLMKSSSSEQSDSGDGDELMGVLAWMTDKNASSESMEMGDVLRRDVWTGPLNYFVLQSEKSMNSS
;
A
#
# COMPACT_ATOMS: atom_id res chain seq x y z
N MET A 1 58.16 -34.65 -14.21
CA MET A 1 57.01 -34.70 -13.27
C MET A 1 56.37 -33.32 -13.24
N ILE A 2 55.07 -33.23 -13.53
CA ILE A 2 54.03 -32.38 -12.90
C ILE A 2 52.83 -32.35 -13.87
N PRO A 3 51.60 -32.63 -13.41
CA PRO A 3 50.47 -32.99 -14.27
C PRO A 3 49.47 -31.84 -14.53
N SER A 4 48.87 -31.90 -15.73
CA SER A 4 47.43 -31.87 -16.06
C SER A 4 46.41 -31.01 -15.27
N VAL A 5 45.87 -30.02 -15.99
CA VAL A 5 44.45 -29.69 -16.28
C VAL A 5 43.40 -29.66 -15.14
N SER A 6 42.84 -28.47 -14.90
CA SER A 6 41.41 -28.10 -14.92
C SER A 6 41.32 -26.64 -14.40
N GLY A 7 40.48 -25.72 -14.81
CA GLY A 7 39.20 -25.72 -15.50
C GLY A 7 38.37 -24.60 -14.85
N ARG A 8 37.87 -23.66 -15.66
CA ARG A 8 36.90 -22.58 -15.35
C ARG A 8 37.47 -21.28 -14.74
N LYS A 9 37.50 -20.24 -15.59
CA LYS A 9 37.37 -18.84 -15.19
C LYS A 9 35.91 -18.61 -14.81
N SER A 10 35.61 -18.28 -13.55
CA SER A 10 34.34 -17.67 -13.17
C SER A 10 34.38 -16.19 -13.55
N PHE A 11 33.31 -15.75 -14.20
CA PHE A 11 33.02 -14.38 -14.59
C PHE A 11 31.94 -13.90 -13.62
N SER A 12 32.19 -12.88 -12.81
CA SER A 12 31.12 -12.11 -12.16
C SER A 12 31.59 -10.67 -11.91
N GLY A 13 31.89 -9.97 -13.01
CA GLY A 13 31.58 -8.55 -13.09
C GLY A 13 30.24 -8.42 -13.79
N ARG A 14 29.20 -7.99 -13.07
CA ARG A 14 28.04 -7.29 -13.63
C ARG A 14 27.26 -6.62 -12.51
N ASN A 15 27.34 -5.28 -12.51
CA ASN A 15 26.27 -4.41 -12.06
C ASN A 15 24.98 -4.80 -12.79
N SER A 16 23.87 -4.93 -12.08
CA SER A 16 22.52 -4.91 -12.66
C SER A 16 21.55 -4.32 -11.62
N PHE A 17 21.18 -3.05 -11.77
CA PHE A 17 19.93 -2.63 -12.44
C PHE A 17 18.68 -2.97 -11.62
N SER A 18 18.26 -2.02 -10.77
CA SER A 18 16.86 -1.85 -10.38
C SER A 18 16.49 -0.35 -10.38
N ALA A 19 16.72 0.27 -11.53
CA ALA A 19 16.07 1.52 -11.90
C ALA A 19 15.13 1.24 -13.09
N ARG A 20 13.99 0.61 -12.83
CA ARG A 20 12.84 0.67 -13.73
C ARG A 20 11.70 1.40 -13.01
N LYS A 21 11.22 2.46 -13.66
CA LYS A 21 10.02 3.20 -13.28
C LYS A 21 8.83 2.37 -13.77
N SER A 22 7.95 1.95 -12.86
CA SER A 22 6.58 1.58 -13.23
C SER A 22 5.80 2.85 -13.60
N SER A 23 4.86 2.70 -14.53
CA SER A 23 4.15 3.78 -15.24
C SER A 23 3.05 4.48 -14.43
N SER A 24 2.89 4.19 -13.14
CA SER A 24 2.05 4.95 -12.21
C SER A 24 2.91 5.54 -11.10
N GLY A 25 3.31 6.81 -11.26
CA GLY A 25 4.35 7.49 -10.47
C GLY A 25 4.04 7.75 -8.99
N ARG A 26 3.73 6.74 -8.18
CA ARG A 26 3.63 6.83 -6.71
C ARG A 26 4.28 5.61 -6.04
N LYS A 27 5.44 5.83 -5.42
CA LYS A 27 6.10 4.82 -4.57
C LYS A 27 5.26 4.51 -3.31
N SER A 28 5.38 3.28 -2.83
CA SER A 28 4.95 2.84 -1.49
C SER A 28 5.59 3.68 -0.38
N PHE A 29 4.98 3.66 0.79
CA PHE A 29 5.32 4.54 1.92
C PHE A 29 6.75 4.35 2.44
N SER A 30 7.29 3.13 2.39
CA SER A 30 8.68 2.81 2.76
C SER A 30 9.72 3.30 1.74
N GLY A 31 9.31 3.81 0.58
CA GLY A 31 10.20 4.19 -0.53
C GLY A 31 10.32 5.69 -0.81
N ARG A 32 9.80 6.57 0.05
CA ARG A 32 9.95 8.03 -0.14
C ARG A 32 11.36 8.47 0.23
N LYS A 33 12.09 9.02 -0.75
CA LYS A 33 13.27 9.84 -0.47
C LYS A 33 12.85 11.01 0.44
N SER A 34 13.71 11.33 1.40
CA SER A 34 13.59 12.49 2.27
C SER A 34 13.27 13.78 1.50
N PHE A 35 12.66 14.72 2.20
CA PHE A 35 12.03 15.96 1.73
C PHE A 35 12.89 16.91 0.87
N SER A 36 14.15 16.56 0.56
CA SER A 36 15.11 17.41 -0.16
C SER A 36 14.88 17.55 -1.68
N GLY A 37 13.86 16.91 -2.26
CA GLY A 37 13.75 16.73 -3.72
C GLY A 37 12.61 17.42 -4.46
N ARG A 38 11.82 18.31 -3.85
CA ARG A 38 10.75 19.02 -4.59
C ARG A 38 11.24 20.39 -5.09
N LYS A 39 11.08 20.65 -6.40
CA LYS A 39 11.26 21.98 -6.99
C LYS A 39 10.36 22.98 -6.25
N SER A 40 10.94 24.07 -5.79
CA SER A 40 10.25 25.18 -5.13
C SER A 40 9.13 25.72 -6.01
N ILE A 41 7.91 25.82 -5.47
CA ILE A 41 6.83 26.63 -6.06
C ILE A 41 7.30 28.09 -6.06
N ASN A 42 7.22 28.75 -7.21
CA ASN A 42 7.69 30.12 -7.36
C ASN A 42 6.83 31.08 -6.53
N LYS A 43 7.47 32.11 -5.99
CA LYS A 43 6.90 33.11 -5.05
C LYS A 43 5.63 33.80 -5.56
N VAL A 44 5.44 33.86 -6.88
CA VAL A 44 4.30 34.54 -7.53
C VAL A 44 2.99 33.74 -7.39
N GLU A 45 3.03 32.41 -7.51
CA GLU A 45 1.83 31.56 -7.40
C GLU A 45 1.29 31.47 -5.96
N ARG A 46 2.15 31.66 -4.95
CA ARG A 46 1.75 31.76 -3.53
C ARG A 46 0.92 33.00 -3.23
N GLU A 47 1.22 34.10 -3.92
CA GLU A 47 0.54 35.37 -3.67
C GLU A 47 -0.79 35.52 -4.43
N GLU A 48 -0.95 34.83 -5.57
CA GLU A 48 -2.24 34.75 -6.26
C GLU A 48 -3.26 33.90 -5.49
N PHE A 49 -2.86 32.73 -4.99
CA PHE A 49 -3.72 31.88 -4.16
C PHE A 49 -4.15 32.59 -2.86
N SER A 50 -3.27 33.41 -2.29
CA SER A 50 -3.57 34.19 -1.07
C SER A 50 -4.53 35.35 -1.32
N ARG A 51 -4.59 35.90 -2.54
CA ARG A 51 -5.51 37.01 -2.88
C ARG A 51 -6.91 36.52 -3.25
N GLU A 52 -7.04 35.33 -3.83
CA GLU A 52 -8.34 34.77 -4.22
C GLU A 52 -9.16 34.24 -3.03
N VAL A 53 -8.49 33.79 -1.96
CA VAL A 53 -9.17 33.26 -0.75
C VAL A 53 -9.67 34.36 0.21
N ILE A 54 -9.09 35.56 0.17
CA ILE A 54 -9.45 36.66 1.08
C ILE A 54 -10.63 37.53 0.53
N GLY A 55 -11.04 37.33 -0.73
CA GLY A 55 -12.02 38.18 -1.40
C GLY A 55 -13.51 37.92 -1.12
N THR A 56 -13.87 36.81 -0.47
CA THR A 56 -15.30 36.44 -0.29
C THR A 56 -15.59 35.88 1.10
N ALA A 57 -15.47 36.71 2.12
CA ALA A 57 -16.01 36.42 3.44
C ALA A 57 -16.56 37.70 4.09
N GLY A 58 -17.57 38.27 3.44
CA GLY A 58 -18.51 39.20 4.07
C GLY A 58 -19.79 38.43 4.38
N GLU A 59 -20.07 38.27 5.67
CA GLU A 59 -21.36 37.90 6.26
C GLU A 59 -21.85 36.45 6.07
N ALA A 60 -21.67 35.61 7.11
CA ALA A 60 -22.76 34.91 7.79
C ALA A 60 -22.27 33.94 8.89
N SER A 61 -22.69 34.25 10.12
CA SER A 61 -23.05 33.36 11.23
C SER A 61 -22.18 32.15 11.60
N ASP A 62 -21.41 32.34 12.68
CA ASP A 62 -21.50 31.60 13.95
C ASP A 62 -21.77 30.08 13.85
N SER A 63 -20.68 29.33 13.76
CA SER A 63 -20.58 28.01 14.37
C SER A 63 -19.14 27.78 14.81
N VAL A 64 -19.00 27.47 16.09
CA VAL A 64 -17.75 27.25 16.82
C VAL A 64 -16.92 26.18 16.10
N ILE A 65 -15.86 26.61 15.41
CA ILE A 65 -14.78 25.75 14.95
C ILE A 65 -13.74 25.80 16.07
N GLY A 66 -13.59 24.69 16.79
CA GLY A 66 -12.57 24.54 17.81
C GLY A 66 -11.17 24.68 17.22
N ASP A 67 -10.36 25.48 17.90
CA ASP A 67 -8.95 25.76 17.64
C ASP A 67 -8.07 24.51 17.78
N ASP A 68 -8.03 23.62 16.78
CA ASP A 68 -7.21 22.40 16.78
C ASP A 68 -6.31 22.27 15.53
N ASP A 69 -5.82 23.39 15.00
CA ASP A 69 -4.89 23.42 13.84
C ASP A 69 -3.50 23.98 14.18
N ASP A 70 -3.08 23.90 15.45
CA ASP A 70 -1.67 24.02 15.79
C ASP A 70 -1.11 22.60 16.00
N ILE A 71 -0.17 22.19 15.15
CA ILE A 71 0.82 21.18 15.53
C ILE A 71 1.47 21.75 16.80
N ASP A 72 1.03 21.27 17.95
CA ASP A 72 1.26 21.90 19.24
C ASP A 72 2.75 22.26 19.39
N PHE A 73 3.05 23.54 19.23
CA PHE A 73 4.41 24.07 19.38
C PHE A 73 4.93 23.74 20.78
N ALA A 74 4.03 23.58 21.77
CA ALA A 74 4.40 23.10 23.09
C ALA A 74 4.89 21.65 23.07
N SER A 75 4.32 20.76 22.28
CA SER A 75 4.80 19.38 22.08
C SER A 75 6.20 19.35 21.45
N PHE A 76 6.46 20.20 20.44
CA PHE A 76 7.81 20.36 19.88
C PHE A 76 8.82 20.93 20.92
N LEU A 77 8.41 21.94 21.68
CA LEU A 77 9.22 22.52 22.75
C LEU A 77 9.49 21.55 23.91
N ILE A 78 8.53 20.67 24.24
CA ILE A 78 8.69 19.62 25.26
C ILE A 78 9.75 18.60 24.83
N ILE A 79 9.77 18.23 23.54
CA ILE A 79 10.79 17.34 22.98
C ILE A 79 12.17 18.01 23.04
N ILE A 80 12.29 19.27 22.60
CA ILE A 80 13.54 20.04 22.68
C ILE A 80 14.01 20.18 24.14
N ALA A 81 13.11 20.45 25.08
CA ALA A 81 13.43 20.58 26.51
C ALA A 81 13.89 19.24 27.13
N ARG A 82 13.30 18.11 26.72
CA ARG A 82 13.75 16.77 27.12
C ARG A 82 15.15 16.45 26.61
N LEU A 83 15.42 16.76 25.34
CA LEU A 83 16.75 16.56 24.74
C LEU A 83 17.83 17.41 25.43
N LYS A 84 17.52 18.67 25.76
CA LYS A 84 18.44 19.54 26.52
C LYS A 84 18.69 19.05 27.95
N ARG A 85 17.65 18.61 28.66
CA ARG A 85 17.77 18.12 30.05
C ARG A 85 18.58 16.82 30.14
N ASN A 86 18.48 15.95 29.12
CA ASN A 86 19.30 14.74 29.02
C ASN A 86 20.77 15.05 28.71
N ALA A 87 21.06 16.13 27.98
CA ALA A 87 22.42 16.60 27.76
C ALA A 87 23.06 17.24 29.02
N GLU A 88 22.25 17.76 29.94
CA GLU A 88 22.71 18.45 31.16
C GLU A 88 22.88 17.52 32.37
N GLN A 89 22.19 16.37 32.43
CA GLN A 89 22.31 15.40 33.53
C GLN A 89 23.42 14.37 33.30
N GLY A 90 24.67 14.83 33.26
CA GLY A 90 25.83 13.96 33.40
C GLY A 90 26.24 13.86 34.86
N GLU A 91 25.89 12.76 35.56
CA GLU A 91 26.78 12.12 36.54
C GLU A 91 26.20 10.82 37.13
N LYS A 92 26.65 9.69 36.56
CA LYS A 92 27.01 8.47 37.29
C LYS A 92 27.80 7.58 36.32
N ARG A 93 29.13 7.59 36.50
CA ARG A 93 30.17 6.74 35.89
C ARG A 93 29.74 6.02 34.60
N SER A 94 30.13 6.54 33.42
CA SER A 94 30.17 5.68 32.24
C SER A 94 31.08 6.25 31.16
N ARG A 95 31.69 5.35 30.41
CA ARG A 95 32.57 5.61 29.26
C ARG A 95 31.90 6.65 28.34
N ARG A 96 32.64 7.65 27.84
CA ARG A 96 32.10 8.57 26.83
C ARG A 96 31.61 7.73 25.63
N PRO A 97 30.40 7.98 25.12
CA PRO A 97 29.93 7.28 23.93
C PRO A 97 30.91 7.52 22.79
N SER A 98 31.03 6.55 21.90
CA SER A 98 31.83 6.74 20.70
C SER A 98 31.12 7.70 19.74
N LEU A 99 31.85 8.34 18.82
CA LEU A 99 31.23 9.13 17.75
C LEU A 99 30.18 8.31 16.96
N MET A 100 30.38 7.00 16.86
CA MET A 100 29.42 6.10 16.20
C MET A 100 28.12 5.98 17.00
N GLU A 101 28.21 5.80 18.32
CA GLU A 101 27.05 5.73 19.21
C GLU A 101 26.26 7.05 19.25
N GLU A 102 26.96 8.20 19.20
CA GLU A 102 26.31 9.51 19.07
C GLU A 102 25.59 9.68 17.72
N LEU A 103 26.16 9.15 16.64
CA LEU A 103 25.57 9.17 15.30
C LEU A 103 24.34 8.24 15.22
N GLU A 104 24.42 7.03 15.76
CA GLU A 104 23.32 6.07 15.86
C GLU A 104 22.16 6.64 16.67
N GLY A 105 22.45 7.24 17.83
CA GLY A 105 21.43 7.91 18.65
C GLY A 105 20.74 9.06 17.91
N SER A 106 21.51 9.82 17.11
CA SER A 106 20.95 10.89 16.28
C SER A 106 20.06 10.34 15.15
N GLN A 107 20.50 9.27 14.48
CA GLN A 107 19.71 8.63 13.42
C GLN A 107 18.43 8.01 13.99
N ALA A 108 18.51 7.33 15.13
CA ALA A 108 17.34 6.77 15.81
C ALA A 108 16.32 7.86 16.19
N ALA A 109 16.78 9.04 16.61
CA ALA A 109 15.90 10.19 16.90
C ALA A 109 15.23 10.75 15.64
N ILE A 110 15.96 10.83 14.51
CA ILE A 110 15.39 11.22 13.21
C ILE A 110 14.32 10.21 12.79
N ASP A 111 14.63 8.92 12.86
CA ASP A 111 13.71 7.85 12.47
C ASP A 111 12.45 7.85 13.35
N ALA A 112 12.60 8.17 14.64
CA ALA A 112 11.45 8.32 15.55
C ALA A 112 10.54 9.48 15.12
N VAL A 113 11.10 10.64 14.76
CA VAL A 113 10.32 11.78 14.25
C VAL A 113 9.65 11.44 12.92
N ASP A 114 10.33 10.73 12.02
CA ASP A 114 9.75 10.28 10.76
C ASP A 114 8.59 9.31 11.01
N ARG A 115 8.74 8.36 11.94
CA ARG A 115 7.64 7.46 12.36
C ARG A 115 6.45 8.24 12.93
N ASP A 116 6.68 9.30 13.68
CA ASP A 116 5.62 10.13 14.26
C ASP A 116 4.87 10.92 13.17
N CYS A 117 5.62 11.57 12.26
CA CYS A 117 5.08 12.24 11.08
C CYS A 117 4.22 11.30 10.23
N CYS A 118 4.69 10.07 10.05
CA CYS A 118 3.98 9.02 9.33
C CYS A 118 2.62 8.69 9.98
N ARG A 119 2.57 8.57 11.32
CA ARG A 119 1.32 8.31 12.04
C ARG A 119 0.35 9.48 11.96
N GLU A 120 0.83 10.72 12.07
CA GLU A 120 -0.04 11.89 11.91
C GLU A 120 -0.62 11.98 10.49
N LEU A 121 0.18 11.68 9.47
CA LEU A 121 -0.32 11.62 8.09
C LEU A 121 -1.45 10.59 7.94
N ILE A 122 -1.31 9.41 8.56
CA ILE A 122 -2.35 8.37 8.54
C ILE A 122 -3.61 8.87 9.26
N ARG A 123 -3.49 9.54 10.41
CA ARG A 123 -4.64 10.11 11.13
C ARG A 123 -5.40 11.14 10.29
N VAL A 124 -4.67 12.03 9.62
CA VAL A 124 -5.27 12.99 8.68
C VAL A 124 -5.97 12.23 7.54
N GLN A 125 -5.32 11.22 6.95
CA GLN A 125 -5.91 10.41 5.89
C GLN A 125 -7.20 9.73 6.35
N ARG A 126 -7.23 9.16 7.56
CA ARG A 126 -8.42 8.53 8.17
C ARG A 126 -9.59 9.51 8.34
N ARG A 127 -9.31 10.76 8.73
CA ARG A 127 -10.33 11.82 8.81
C ARG A 127 -11.00 12.04 7.45
N PHE A 128 -10.23 12.11 6.37
CA PHE A 128 -10.77 12.28 5.02
C PHE A 128 -11.37 10.98 4.46
N ASP A 129 -10.85 9.81 4.79
CA ASP A 129 -11.43 8.52 4.42
C ASP A 129 -12.83 8.37 5.02
N SER A 130 -13.04 8.83 6.25
CA SER A 130 -14.36 8.87 6.87
C SER A 130 -15.35 9.74 6.09
N GLN A 131 -14.91 10.89 5.56
CA GLN A 131 -15.74 11.76 4.72
C GLN A 131 -16.00 11.17 3.33
N LYS A 132 -15.06 10.41 2.77
CA LYS A 132 -15.24 9.70 1.49
C LYS A 132 -16.19 8.51 1.61
N ARG A 133 -16.33 7.91 2.80
CA ARG A 133 -17.17 6.72 3.02
C ARG A 133 -18.61 6.87 2.49
N PRO A 134 -19.40 7.90 2.85
CA PRO A 134 -20.75 8.06 2.29
C PRO A 134 -20.76 8.25 0.77
N LEU A 135 -19.70 8.83 0.19
CA LEU A 135 -19.56 8.97 -1.27
C LEU A 135 -19.27 7.63 -1.93
N TYR A 136 -18.45 6.77 -1.31
CA TYR A 136 -18.21 5.42 -1.78
C TYR A 136 -19.45 4.53 -1.66
N GLU A 137 -20.24 4.69 -0.60
CA GLU A 137 -21.53 4.01 -0.45
C GLU A 137 -22.53 4.44 -1.55
N ALA A 138 -22.65 5.75 -1.79
CA ALA A 138 -23.47 6.27 -2.90
C ALA A 138 -22.98 5.75 -4.26
N ARG A 139 -21.66 5.71 -4.48
CA ARG A 139 -21.06 5.11 -5.69
C ARG A 139 -21.43 3.63 -5.80
N ALA A 140 -21.31 2.84 -4.74
CA ALA A 140 -21.62 1.41 -4.76
C ALA A 140 -23.07 1.14 -5.16
N LEU A 141 -24.03 1.96 -4.70
CA LEU A 141 -25.44 1.85 -5.10
C LEU A 141 -25.65 2.06 -6.61
N LEU A 142 -24.90 2.97 -7.23
CA LEU A 142 -24.94 3.19 -8.67
C LEU A 142 -24.29 2.03 -9.44
N LEU A 143 -23.11 1.60 -9.00
CA LEU A 143 -22.35 0.53 -9.67
C LEU A 143 -23.09 -0.80 -9.70
N ARG A 144 -23.85 -1.14 -8.64
CA ARG A 144 -24.69 -2.35 -8.59
C ARG A 144 -25.75 -2.43 -9.69
N ARG A 145 -26.10 -1.31 -10.32
CA ARG A 145 -27.07 -1.27 -11.43
C ARG A 145 -26.44 -1.60 -12.79
N ILE A 146 -25.11 -1.68 -12.86
CA ILE A 146 -24.36 -1.99 -14.06
C ILE A 146 -23.93 -3.46 -13.98
N PRO A 147 -24.52 -4.37 -14.79
CA PRO A 147 -24.16 -5.78 -14.77
C PRO A 147 -22.67 -5.97 -15.03
N ASN A 148 -22.03 -6.85 -14.26
CA ASN A 148 -20.62 -7.21 -14.43
C ASN A 148 -19.64 -6.03 -14.36
N PHE A 149 -20.02 -4.90 -13.74
CA PHE A 149 -19.17 -3.71 -13.66
C PHE A 149 -17.77 -4.04 -13.16
N TRP A 150 -17.67 -4.68 -11.99
CA TRP A 150 -16.38 -5.00 -11.41
C TRP A 150 -15.59 -6.00 -12.25
N LEU A 151 -16.24 -7.03 -12.83
CA LEU A 151 -15.58 -7.94 -13.76
C LEU A 151 -14.93 -7.17 -14.92
N GLN A 152 -15.66 -6.23 -15.55
CA GLN A 152 -15.13 -5.40 -16.64
C GLN A 152 -14.00 -4.49 -16.19
N VAL A 153 -14.06 -3.93 -14.98
CA VAL A 153 -12.96 -3.14 -14.40
C VAL A 153 -11.70 -3.99 -14.25
N PHE A 154 -11.83 -5.18 -13.65
CA PHE A 154 -10.69 -6.05 -13.40
C PHE A 154 -10.05 -6.58 -14.69
N THR A 155 -10.85 -6.99 -15.67
CA THR A 155 -10.35 -7.41 -16.99
C THR A 155 -9.89 -6.23 -17.84
N GLY A 156 -10.32 -5.01 -17.51
CA GLY A 156 -9.88 -3.75 -18.10
C GLY A 156 -8.53 -3.24 -17.66
N HIS A 157 -8.07 -3.71 -16.51
CA HIS A 157 -6.83 -3.26 -15.94
C HIS A 157 -5.62 -3.76 -16.75
N PRO A 158 -4.60 -2.91 -17.03
CA PRO A 158 -3.43 -3.30 -17.81
C PRO A 158 -2.62 -4.46 -17.23
N LEU A 159 -2.68 -4.67 -15.91
CA LEU A 159 -1.94 -5.74 -15.21
C LEU A 159 -2.65 -7.10 -15.18
N VAL A 160 -3.74 -7.28 -15.96
CA VAL A 160 -4.46 -8.56 -16.07
C VAL A 160 -4.79 -9.17 -14.70
N LEU A 161 -5.62 -8.46 -13.93
CA LEU A 161 -5.88 -8.79 -12.52
C LEU A 161 -6.72 -10.06 -12.31
N VAL A 162 -7.31 -10.61 -13.38
CA VAL A 162 -8.19 -11.78 -13.34
C VAL A 162 -7.72 -12.76 -14.39
N THR A 163 -7.36 -13.96 -13.96
CA THR A 163 -6.98 -15.05 -14.87
C THR A 163 -8.21 -15.64 -15.57
N GLU A 164 -8.00 -16.44 -16.61
CA GLU A 164 -9.09 -17.11 -17.34
C GLU A 164 -9.94 -18.01 -16.42
N VAL A 165 -9.29 -18.69 -15.47
CA VAL A 165 -9.98 -19.55 -14.50
C VAL A 165 -10.80 -18.71 -13.51
N GLU A 166 -10.23 -17.61 -13.02
CA GLU A 166 -10.91 -16.71 -12.09
C GLU A 166 -12.10 -15.98 -12.72
N PHE A 167 -12.04 -15.70 -14.03
CA PHE A 167 -13.12 -15.04 -14.78
C PHE A 167 -14.49 -15.67 -14.49
N ARG A 168 -14.56 -17.01 -14.39
CA ARG A 168 -15.79 -17.76 -14.07
C ARG A 168 -16.40 -17.37 -12.71
N ALA A 169 -15.58 -17.14 -11.69
CA ALA A 169 -16.06 -16.65 -10.39
C ALA A 169 -16.45 -15.17 -10.46
N PHE A 170 -15.66 -14.35 -11.17
CA PHE A 170 -15.90 -12.91 -11.28
C PHE A 170 -17.19 -12.56 -12.03
N GLN A 171 -17.73 -13.46 -12.87
CA GLN A 171 -19.10 -13.32 -13.41
C GLN A 171 -20.18 -13.21 -12.32
N TYR A 172 -19.90 -13.68 -11.10
CA TYR A 172 -20.81 -13.61 -9.97
C TYR A 172 -20.42 -12.51 -8.96
N LEU A 173 -19.36 -11.74 -9.22
CA LEU A 173 -18.91 -10.66 -8.33
C LEU A 173 -19.96 -9.55 -8.32
N ALA A 174 -20.65 -9.41 -7.19
CA ALA A 174 -21.70 -8.43 -6.97
C ALA A 174 -21.15 -7.11 -6.42
N ASP A 175 -20.11 -7.18 -5.59
CA ASP A 175 -19.52 -6.00 -4.98
C ASP A 175 -18.04 -6.20 -4.64
N PHE A 176 -17.31 -5.09 -4.61
CA PHE A 176 -15.91 -5.01 -4.20
C PHE A 176 -15.80 -3.82 -3.25
N THR A 177 -15.23 -4.05 -2.07
CA THR A 177 -15.11 -3.00 -1.05
C THR A 177 -13.73 -3.02 -0.41
N ILE A 178 -13.26 -1.84 -0.05
CA ILE A 178 -11.98 -1.64 0.63
C ILE A 178 -12.19 -0.72 1.82
N ASP A 179 -11.80 -1.21 2.98
CA ASP A 179 -11.59 -0.40 4.17
C ASP A 179 -10.09 -0.15 4.31
N ASP A 180 -9.68 1.08 3.96
CA ASP A 180 -8.29 1.51 4.01
C ASP A 180 -7.99 2.26 5.32
N ASN A 181 -6.73 2.23 5.76
CA ASN A 181 -6.24 2.91 6.96
C ASN A 181 -7.12 2.65 8.21
N ILE A 182 -7.44 1.37 8.47
CA ILE A 182 -8.34 1.01 9.59
C ILE A 182 -7.71 1.32 10.96
N ASP A 183 -6.39 1.44 11.03
CA ASP A 183 -5.61 1.84 12.20
C ASP A 183 -4.55 2.91 11.87
N ASP A 184 -3.81 3.34 12.90
CA ASP A 184 -2.74 4.34 12.78
C ASP A 184 -1.44 3.79 12.14
N LEU A 185 -1.46 2.54 11.66
CA LEU A 185 -0.34 1.88 11.00
C LEU A 185 -0.61 1.60 9.51
N GLY A 186 -1.80 1.98 9.02
CA GLY A 186 -2.17 1.84 7.62
C GLY A 186 -2.69 0.45 7.25
N SER A 187 -3.14 -0.34 8.23
CA SER A 187 -3.78 -1.63 7.98
C SER A 187 -5.02 -1.45 7.12
N TYR A 188 -5.44 -2.51 6.45
CA TYR A 188 -6.59 -2.47 5.55
C TYR A 188 -7.27 -3.82 5.39
N SER A 189 -8.48 -3.79 4.85
CA SER A 189 -9.17 -5.00 4.40
C SER A 189 -9.82 -4.84 3.04
N VAL A 190 -9.83 -5.95 2.30
CA VAL A 190 -10.45 -6.07 0.99
C VAL A 190 -11.53 -7.14 1.06
N SER A 191 -12.74 -6.82 0.60
CA SER A 191 -13.85 -7.76 0.52
C SER A 191 -14.41 -7.86 -0.90
N LEU A 192 -14.66 -9.10 -1.33
CA LEU A 192 -15.34 -9.46 -2.57
C LEU A 192 -16.64 -10.17 -2.23
N ALA A 193 -17.77 -9.58 -2.60
CA ALA A 193 -19.09 -10.15 -2.38
C ALA A 193 -19.62 -10.81 -3.65
N PHE A 194 -20.07 -12.06 -3.55
CA PHE A 194 -20.55 -12.87 -4.66
C PHE A 194 -22.06 -13.13 -4.57
N SER A 195 -22.70 -13.10 -5.73
CA SER A 195 -24.06 -13.59 -5.92
C SER A 195 -24.13 -15.09 -5.71
N SER A 196 -25.30 -15.61 -5.37
CA SER A 196 -25.53 -17.07 -5.29
C SER A 196 -25.31 -17.73 -6.65
N GLY A 197 -24.87 -18.99 -6.65
CA GLY A 197 -24.71 -19.79 -7.86
C GLY A 197 -23.31 -19.75 -8.47
N ASN A 198 -22.33 -19.14 -7.80
CA ASN A 198 -20.94 -19.20 -8.23
C ASN A 198 -20.47 -20.67 -8.33
N PRO A 199 -20.03 -21.15 -9.51
CA PRO A 199 -19.64 -22.54 -9.72
C PRO A 199 -18.29 -22.90 -9.10
N MET A 200 -17.49 -21.90 -8.72
CA MET A 200 -16.12 -22.10 -8.24
C MET A 200 -16.07 -22.43 -6.75
N PHE A 201 -16.95 -21.80 -5.95
CA PHE A 201 -17.03 -21.95 -4.50
C PHE A 201 -18.36 -21.41 -3.96
N PRO A 202 -18.88 -21.93 -2.83
CA PRO A 202 -20.18 -21.52 -2.27
C PRO A 202 -20.14 -20.23 -1.44
N GLU A 203 -18.96 -19.78 -0.99
CA GLU A 203 -18.82 -18.59 -0.16
C GLU A 203 -19.37 -17.34 -0.87
N ARG A 204 -20.22 -16.59 -0.16
CA ARG A 204 -20.81 -15.34 -0.67
C ARG A 204 -19.94 -14.11 -0.42
N GLU A 205 -18.89 -14.26 0.37
CA GLU A 205 -17.94 -13.20 0.68
C GLU A 205 -16.56 -13.78 0.89
N LEU A 206 -15.57 -13.20 0.22
CA LEU A 206 -14.16 -13.40 0.53
C LEU A 206 -13.62 -12.13 1.17
N LEU A 207 -12.94 -12.26 2.30
CA LEU A 207 -12.36 -11.15 3.05
C LEU A 207 -10.88 -11.45 3.33
N LYS A 208 -10.02 -10.52 2.93
CA LYS A 208 -8.59 -10.50 3.28
C LYS A 208 -8.29 -9.25 4.08
N LYS A 209 -7.67 -9.41 5.25
CA LYS A 209 -7.18 -8.30 6.09
C LYS A 209 -5.66 -8.35 6.11
N VAL A 210 -5.04 -7.20 5.90
CA VAL A 210 -3.61 -6.99 6.02
C VAL A 210 -3.39 -6.06 7.19
N LYS A 211 -2.79 -6.60 8.26
CA LYS A 211 -2.56 -5.88 9.50
C LYS A 211 -1.08 -5.58 9.66
N PHE A 212 -0.75 -4.30 9.73
CA PHE A 212 0.58 -3.85 10.13
C PHE A 212 0.64 -3.76 11.65
N ASN A 213 1.67 -4.37 12.21
CA ASN A 213 1.96 -4.39 13.63
C ASN A 213 3.27 -3.65 13.87
N LYS A 214 3.37 -2.98 15.01
CA LYS A 214 4.68 -2.58 15.52
C LYS A 214 5.44 -3.86 15.80
N LEU A 215 6.67 -4.01 15.30
CA LEU A 215 7.54 -5.03 15.85
C LEU A 215 7.81 -4.62 17.29
N GLU A 216 7.25 -5.38 18.23
CA GLU A 216 7.85 -5.45 19.55
C GLU A 216 9.21 -6.08 19.32
N GLN A 217 10.30 -5.39 19.61
CA GLN A 217 11.60 -6.05 19.71
C GLN A 217 11.65 -6.73 21.07
N PRO A 218 11.60 -8.07 21.14
CA PRO A 218 12.29 -8.77 22.20
C PRO A 218 13.38 -9.63 21.57
N TYR A 219 14.62 -9.37 21.95
CA TYR A 219 15.60 -10.34 22.45
C TYR A 219 17.02 -9.82 22.25
N ASP A 220 17.83 -9.99 23.30
CA ASP A 220 19.19 -9.50 23.53
C ASP A 220 20.29 -10.02 22.57
N ASP A 221 19.95 -10.50 21.37
CA ASP A 221 20.94 -11.11 20.46
C ASP A 221 21.04 -10.35 19.13
N VAL A 222 22.01 -9.44 19.14
CA VAL A 222 22.83 -8.88 18.06
C VAL A 222 22.56 -9.46 16.64
N ASP A 223 21.72 -8.78 15.87
CA ASP A 223 21.88 -8.63 14.42
C ASP A 223 21.42 -7.21 14.05
N ASP A 224 22.42 -6.37 13.78
CA ASP A 224 22.40 -4.89 13.75
C ASP A 224 21.79 -4.28 12.45
N ASP A 225 20.89 -5.01 11.77
CA ASP A 225 20.28 -4.59 10.49
C ASP A 225 18.75 -4.53 10.54
N ALA A 226 18.17 -4.59 11.75
CA ALA A 226 16.73 -4.42 11.94
C ALA A 226 16.36 -2.93 11.88
N SER A 227 16.33 -2.36 10.68
CA SER A 227 15.36 -1.32 10.35
C SER A 227 14.03 -1.76 10.95
N GLU A 228 13.42 -0.95 11.82
CA GLU A 228 12.10 -1.21 12.44
C GLU A 228 11.02 -1.34 11.35
N SER A 229 11.02 -2.46 10.64
CA SER A 229 10.02 -2.84 9.65
C SER A 229 8.74 -3.14 10.41
N LEU A 230 7.58 -2.75 9.89
CA LEU A 230 6.33 -3.17 10.50
C LEU A 230 6.18 -4.68 10.30
N GLY A 231 5.84 -5.40 11.37
CA GLY A 231 5.42 -6.79 11.24
C GLY A 231 4.10 -6.84 10.46
N VAL A 232 3.92 -7.82 9.58
CA VAL A 232 2.68 -7.97 8.79
C VAL A 232 1.98 -9.26 9.20
N THR A 233 0.70 -9.16 9.54
CA THR A 233 -0.19 -10.31 9.72
C THR A 233 -1.26 -10.30 8.64
N ILE A 234 -1.40 -11.44 7.95
CA ILE A 234 -2.42 -11.64 6.91
C ILE A 234 -3.53 -12.53 7.47
N GLU A 235 -4.75 -12.04 7.47
CA GLU A 235 -5.94 -12.84 7.75
C GLU A 235 -6.72 -13.07 6.46
N ALA A 236 -6.75 -14.30 5.98
CA ALA A 236 -7.54 -14.72 4.82
C ALA A 236 -8.27 -16.03 5.14
N ARG A 237 -9.55 -16.11 4.76
CA ARG A 237 -10.35 -17.33 4.94
C ARG A 237 -9.97 -18.39 3.91
N THR A 238 -9.99 -19.65 4.34
CA THR A 238 -9.90 -20.78 3.42
C THR A 238 -11.17 -20.84 2.57
N VAL A 239 -11.01 -21.10 1.27
CA VAL A 239 -12.11 -21.19 0.30
C VAL A 239 -12.42 -22.65 -0.02
N SER A 240 -13.71 -22.98 -0.04
CA SER A 240 -14.22 -24.32 -0.31
C SER A 240 -14.36 -24.58 -1.81
N TRP A 241 -13.22 -24.66 -2.51
CA TRP A 241 -13.18 -24.85 -3.97
C TRP A 241 -13.92 -26.13 -4.41
N THR A 242 -14.71 -26.01 -5.47
CA THR A 242 -15.35 -27.17 -6.09
C THR A 242 -14.32 -28.07 -6.78
N LYS A 243 -14.69 -29.34 -7.01
CA LYS A 243 -13.81 -30.28 -7.73
C LYS A 243 -13.49 -29.80 -9.15
N GLU A 244 -14.46 -29.19 -9.82
CA GLU A 244 -14.28 -28.58 -11.13
C GLU A 244 -13.28 -27.43 -11.08
N ALA A 245 -13.44 -26.50 -10.11
CA ALA A 245 -12.51 -25.40 -9.92
C ALA A 245 -11.06 -25.87 -9.68
N LEU A 246 -10.88 -26.86 -8.80
CA LEU A 246 -9.57 -27.47 -8.54
C LEU A 246 -8.97 -28.14 -9.76
N SER A 247 -9.78 -28.74 -10.63
CA SER A 247 -9.30 -29.33 -11.89
C SER A 247 -8.81 -28.25 -12.86
N LEU A 248 -9.58 -27.17 -13.01
CA LEU A 248 -9.26 -26.05 -13.91
C LEU A 248 -7.98 -25.31 -13.49
N MET A 249 -7.83 -25.03 -12.19
CA MET A 249 -6.63 -24.39 -11.65
C MET A 249 -5.37 -25.25 -11.84
N LYS A 250 -5.51 -26.58 -11.80
CA LYS A 250 -4.39 -27.50 -12.06
C LYS A 250 -4.00 -27.53 -13.53
N SER A 251 -4.97 -27.54 -14.44
CA SER A 251 -4.67 -27.56 -15.88
C SER A 251 -4.01 -26.27 -16.35
N SER A 252 -4.40 -25.10 -15.82
CA SER A 252 -3.76 -23.83 -16.16
C SER A 252 -2.31 -23.75 -15.68
N SER A 253 -2.01 -24.35 -14.52
CA SER A 253 -0.66 -24.37 -13.95
C SER A 253 0.32 -25.26 -14.74
N SER A 254 -0.16 -26.29 -15.44
CA SER A 254 0.69 -27.16 -16.27
C SER A 254 1.09 -26.54 -17.61
N GLU A 255 0.32 -25.58 -18.14
CA GLU A 255 0.57 -24.94 -19.43
C GLU A 255 1.51 -23.72 -19.33
N GLN A 256 1.64 -23.10 -18.16
CA GLN A 256 2.47 -21.91 -17.90
C GLN A 256 3.97 -22.22 -17.61
N SER A 257 4.48 -23.40 -17.98
CA SER A 257 5.86 -23.80 -17.65
C SER A 257 6.96 -23.34 -18.64
N ASP A 258 6.63 -22.58 -19.70
CA ASP A 258 7.60 -22.21 -20.76
C ASP A 258 7.73 -20.71 -21.08
N SER A 259 6.97 -19.82 -20.44
CA SER A 259 7.08 -18.36 -20.68
C SER A 259 7.55 -17.63 -19.43
N GLY A 260 8.88 -17.50 -19.30
CA GLY A 260 9.53 -16.69 -18.26
C GLY A 260 9.40 -15.19 -18.48
N ASP A 261 8.17 -14.68 -18.68
CA ASP A 261 7.89 -13.24 -18.73
C ASP A 261 7.34 -12.79 -17.37
N GLY A 262 8.21 -12.14 -16.59
CA GLY A 262 7.99 -11.82 -15.17
C GLY A 262 7.09 -10.62 -14.90
N ASP A 263 6.16 -10.28 -15.80
CA ASP A 263 5.30 -9.10 -15.71
C ASP A 263 3.83 -9.43 -15.35
N GLU A 264 3.45 -10.72 -15.21
CA GLU A 264 2.09 -11.12 -14.83
C GLU A 264 1.93 -11.17 -13.30
N LEU A 265 1.10 -10.27 -12.75
CA LEU A 265 0.72 -10.33 -11.34
C LEU A 265 -0.13 -11.57 -11.06
N MET A 266 -0.06 -12.09 -9.84
CA MET A 266 -0.97 -13.14 -9.40
C MET A 266 -2.44 -12.70 -9.54
N GLY A 267 -3.34 -13.61 -9.91
CA GLY A 267 -4.77 -13.30 -9.98
C GLY A 267 -5.36 -12.84 -8.66
N VAL A 268 -6.43 -12.04 -8.69
CA VAL A 268 -7.04 -11.46 -7.48
C VAL A 268 -7.60 -12.54 -6.55
N LEU A 269 -8.20 -13.65 -7.04
CA LEU A 269 -8.67 -14.71 -6.13
C LEU A 269 -7.50 -15.49 -5.53
N ALA A 270 -6.46 -15.75 -6.31
CA ALA A 270 -5.22 -16.31 -5.79
C ALA A 270 -4.69 -15.43 -4.64
N TRP A 271 -4.63 -14.11 -4.85
CA TRP A 271 -4.21 -13.15 -3.82
C TRP A 271 -5.14 -13.13 -2.61
N MET A 272 -6.47 -13.20 -2.80
CA MET A 272 -7.45 -13.20 -1.71
C MET A 272 -7.30 -14.41 -0.78
N THR A 273 -6.76 -15.53 -1.27
CA THR A 273 -6.52 -16.74 -0.48
C THR A 273 -5.08 -16.88 0.01
N ASP A 274 -4.16 -16.11 -0.56
CA ASP A 274 -2.77 -16.07 -0.17
C ASP A 274 -2.60 -15.50 1.24
N LYS A 275 -1.81 -16.20 2.05
CA LYS A 275 -1.51 -15.87 3.45
C LYS A 275 -0.09 -15.36 3.65
N ASN A 276 0.70 -15.23 2.58
CA ASN A 276 2.04 -14.67 2.66
C ASN A 276 2.00 -13.13 2.55
N ALA A 277 3.08 -12.49 3.01
CA ALA A 277 3.31 -11.05 2.88
C ALA A 277 4.50 -10.77 1.93
N SER A 278 4.60 -11.53 0.83
CA SER A 278 5.63 -11.31 -0.18
C SER A 278 5.48 -9.92 -0.81
N SER A 279 6.56 -9.42 -1.43
CA SER A 279 6.50 -8.12 -2.13
C SER A 279 5.41 -8.09 -3.20
N GLU A 280 5.23 -9.16 -3.96
CA GLU A 280 4.20 -9.32 -5.00
C GLU A 280 2.79 -9.29 -4.38
N SER A 281 2.59 -9.97 -3.25
CA SER A 281 1.32 -9.97 -2.53
C SER A 281 0.99 -8.56 -2.00
N MET A 282 1.99 -7.84 -1.48
CA MET A 282 1.80 -6.46 -1.02
C MET A 282 1.52 -5.50 -2.18
N GLU A 283 2.18 -5.69 -3.32
CA GLU A 283 1.95 -4.89 -4.54
C GLU A 283 0.53 -5.05 -5.08
N MET A 284 0.00 -6.27 -5.12
CA MET A 284 -1.41 -6.50 -5.48
C MET A 284 -2.36 -5.72 -4.56
N GLY A 285 -2.15 -5.76 -3.25
CA GLY A 285 -2.94 -4.98 -2.29
C GLY A 285 -2.88 -3.47 -2.57
N ASP A 286 -1.72 -2.96 -2.99
CA ASP A 286 -1.56 -1.55 -3.36
C ASP A 286 -2.29 -1.21 -4.67
N VAL A 287 -2.23 -2.07 -5.69
CA VAL A 287 -2.98 -1.89 -6.95
C VAL A 287 -4.49 -1.83 -6.67
N LEU A 288 -5.00 -2.77 -5.88
CA LEU A 288 -6.43 -2.81 -5.53
C LEU A 288 -6.87 -1.54 -4.81
N ARG A 289 -6.12 -1.10 -3.79
CA ARG A 289 -6.48 0.06 -2.96
C ARG A 289 -6.30 1.40 -3.64
N ARG A 290 -5.18 1.58 -4.33
CA ARG A 290 -4.68 2.90 -4.73
C ARG A 290 -4.91 3.20 -6.20
N ASP A 291 -5.33 2.20 -6.96
CA ASP A 291 -5.65 2.32 -8.37
C ASP A 291 -7.11 1.91 -8.62
N VAL A 292 -7.40 0.60 -8.60
CA VAL A 292 -8.70 0.04 -8.95
C VAL A 292 -9.84 0.66 -8.13
N TRP A 293 -9.71 0.69 -6.81
CA TRP A 293 -10.75 1.24 -5.94
C TRP A 293 -10.95 2.74 -6.08
N THR A 294 -9.86 3.49 -6.31
CA THR A 294 -9.92 4.96 -6.41
C THR A 294 -10.51 5.43 -7.73
N GLY A 295 -10.25 4.72 -8.84
CA GLY A 295 -10.64 5.14 -10.19
C GLY A 295 -11.18 4.02 -11.08
N PRO A 296 -12.20 3.25 -10.66
CA PRO A 296 -12.64 2.08 -11.42
C PRO A 296 -13.23 2.42 -12.80
N LEU A 297 -13.80 3.62 -12.96
CA LEU A 297 -14.40 4.06 -14.22
C LEU A 297 -13.39 4.15 -15.37
N ASN A 298 -12.11 4.44 -15.06
CA ASN A 298 -11.06 4.53 -16.08
C ASN A 298 -10.92 3.20 -16.84
N TYR A 299 -11.01 2.08 -16.12
CA TYR A 299 -10.85 0.74 -16.69
C TYR A 299 -12.14 0.22 -17.33
N PHE A 300 -13.29 0.55 -16.72
CA PHE A 300 -14.59 0.21 -17.27
C PHE A 300 -14.79 0.83 -18.67
N VAL A 301 -14.51 2.12 -18.82
CA VAL A 301 -14.67 2.84 -20.10
C VAL A 301 -13.75 2.24 -21.17
N LEU A 302 -12.47 2.04 -20.85
CA LEU A 302 -11.50 1.44 -21.77
C LEU A 302 -11.94 0.06 -22.27
N GLN A 303 -12.57 -0.76 -21.43
CA GLN A 303 -13.11 -2.05 -21.88
C GLN A 303 -14.36 -1.91 -22.75
N SER A 304 -15.25 -0.98 -22.40
CA SER A 304 -16.45 -0.74 -23.20
C SER A 304 -16.09 -0.30 -24.64
N GLU A 305 -15.07 0.56 -24.79
CA GLU A 305 -14.58 1.01 -26.09
C GLU A 305 -13.95 -0.13 -26.91
N LYS A 306 -13.15 -1.00 -26.27
CA LYS A 306 -12.57 -2.18 -26.92
C LYS A 306 -13.66 -3.13 -27.45
N SER A 307 -14.69 -3.38 -26.64
CA SER A 307 -15.80 -4.25 -27.04
C SER A 307 -16.61 -3.68 -28.21
N MET A 308 -16.82 -2.36 -28.23
CA MET A 308 -17.53 -1.68 -29.33
C MET A 308 -16.73 -1.73 -30.63
N ASN A 309 -15.41 -1.55 -30.57
CA ASN A 309 -14.54 -1.55 -31.76
C ASN A 309 -14.28 -2.95 -32.33
N SER A 310 -14.62 -4.00 -31.57
CA SER A 310 -14.42 -5.40 -31.95
C SER A 310 -15.70 -6.09 -32.44
N SER A 311 -16.84 -5.38 -32.44
CA SER A 311 -18.16 -5.83 -32.93
C SER A 311 -18.46 -5.25 -34.30
#